data_AF-A0A8T7F0N9-F1
#
_entry.id   AF-A0A8T7F0N9-F1
#
_cell.length_a   1.000
_cell.length_b   1.000
_cell.length_c   1.000
_cell.angle_alpha   90.00
_cell.angle_beta   90.00
_cell.angle_gamma   90.00
#
_symmetry.space_group_name_H-M   'P 1'
#
loop_
_entity.id
_entity.type
_entity.pdbx_description
1 polymer ?
#
loop_
_entity_poly.entity_id
_entity_poly.type
_entity_poly.pdbx_seq_one_letter_code
_entity_poly.pdbx_strand_id
1 'polypeptide(L)'
;MFCSNCGTQIPDDSNFCPKCGKPQRNGLNTTSQEVRYERIVKIQQTVIKRKPDFFFFIGGATWIYVAIAVGSQGQYEAARSPEFIEEGSWLFFDSNSSHDRNKKAKEWAFDQLIRQLSVDGWESTGRDNFGEYTFRRRVR
;
A
#
# COMPACT_ATOMS: atom_id res chain seq x y z
N MET A 1 22.61 14.63 -33.16
CA MET A 1 22.53 13.17 -32.93
C MET A 1 22.00 12.47 -34.18
N PHE A 2 22.01 11.14 -34.24
CA PHE A 2 21.42 10.39 -35.37
C PHE A 2 20.24 9.58 -34.89
N CYS A 3 19.23 9.43 -35.75
CA CYS A 3 18.04 8.65 -35.47
C CYS A 3 18.40 7.17 -35.28
N SER A 4 18.02 6.59 -34.16
CA SER A 4 18.24 5.17 -33.82
C SER A 4 17.58 4.19 -34.78
N ASN A 5 16.57 4.63 -35.53
CA ASN A 5 15.79 3.78 -36.44
C ASN A 5 16.19 3.93 -37.91
N CYS A 6 16.41 5.16 -38.38
CA CYS A 6 16.63 5.43 -39.80
C CYS A 6 17.98 6.09 -40.11
N GLY A 7 18.85 6.26 -39.10
CA GLY A 7 20.20 6.81 -39.25
C GLY A 7 20.27 8.27 -39.71
N THR A 8 19.13 8.98 -39.76
CA THR A 8 19.08 10.38 -40.20
C THR A 8 19.60 11.31 -39.12
N GLN A 9 20.41 12.29 -39.49
CA GLN A 9 20.88 13.30 -38.55
C GLN A 9 19.70 14.14 -38.07
N ILE A 10 19.56 14.27 -36.75
CA ILE A 10 18.51 15.05 -36.10
C ILE A 10 19.13 16.00 -35.07
N PRO A 11 18.49 17.16 -34.82
CA PRO A 11 18.86 18.04 -33.71
C PRO A 11 18.82 17.28 -32.37
N ASP A 12 19.73 17.60 -31.45
CA ASP A 12 19.82 16.92 -30.14
C ASP A 12 18.57 17.13 -29.27
N ASP A 13 17.80 18.19 -29.53
CA ASP A 13 16.54 18.49 -28.85
C ASP A 13 15.29 17.86 -29.50
N SER A 14 15.45 17.09 -30.58
CA SER A 14 14.32 16.50 -31.29
C SER A 14 13.77 15.28 -30.58
N ASN A 15 12.54 15.41 -30.05
CA ASN A 15 11.81 14.30 -29.43
C ASN A 15 11.43 13.18 -30.41
N PHE A 16 11.23 13.55 -31.69
CA PHE A 16 10.83 12.64 -32.76
C PHE A 16 11.70 12.86 -33.99
N CYS A 17 11.93 11.80 -34.75
CA CYS A 17 12.62 11.90 -36.02
C CYS A 17 11.68 12.53 -37.07
N PRO A 18 12.04 13.66 -37.70
CA PRO A 18 11.21 14.30 -38.72
C PRO A 18 11.07 13.47 -40.00
N LYS A 19 11.95 12.48 -40.21
CA LYS A 19 11.95 11.64 -41.40
C LYS A 19 11.12 10.37 -41.25
N CYS A 20 11.22 9.67 -40.11
CA CYS A 20 10.54 8.39 -39.90
C CYS A 20 9.44 8.43 -38.81
N GLY A 21 9.26 9.57 -38.15
CA GLY A 21 8.26 9.75 -37.11
C GLY A 21 8.54 9.05 -35.78
N LYS A 22 9.61 8.23 -35.68
CA LYS A 22 9.90 7.50 -34.43
C LYS A 22 10.40 8.44 -33.32
N PRO A 23 9.97 8.23 -32.06
CA PRO A 23 10.50 8.95 -30.91
C PRO A 23 11.98 8.62 -30.72
N GLN A 24 12.77 9.62 -30.33
CA GLN A 24 14.23 9.55 -30.19
C GLN A 24 14.70 9.84 -28.76
N ARG A 25 13.85 10.44 -27.92
CA ARG A 25 14.09 10.51 -26.48
C ARG A 25 13.62 9.22 -25.80
N ASN A 26 14.57 8.30 -25.60
CA ASN A 26 14.38 7.07 -24.82
C ASN A 26 14.48 7.34 -23.31
N GLY A 27 13.74 8.32 -22.80
CA GLY A 27 14.03 8.94 -21.50
C GLY A 27 12.84 9.48 -20.70
N LEU A 28 11.64 8.95 -20.90
CA LEU A 28 10.61 9.01 -19.86
C LEU A 28 10.11 7.58 -19.63
N ASN A 29 10.94 6.80 -18.92
CA ASN A 29 10.35 5.92 -17.92
C ASN A 29 9.43 6.81 -17.09
N THR A 30 8.12 6.61 -17.22
CA THR A 30 7.04 7.27 -16.49
C THR A 30 7.09 6.90 -15.00
N THR A 31 8.22 7.16 -14.35
CA THR A 31 8.42 6.98 -12.92
C THR A 31 9.41 8.00 -12.38
N SER A 32 9.33 9.26 -12.85
CA SER A 32 10.01 10.38 -12.18
C SER A 32 9.36 11.71 -12.57
N GLN A 33 8.07 11.86 -12.27
CA GLN A 33 7.58 13.17 -11.84
C GLN A 33 7.69 13.20 -10.32
N GLU A 34 8.79 13.80 -9.89
CA GLU A 34 9.25 14.02 -8.53
C GLU A 34 8.25 14.80 -7.67
N VAL A 35 8.08 14.29 -6.44
CA VAL A 35 7.86 15.02 -5.18
C VAL A 35 6.71 16.04 -5.17
N ARG A 36 5.49 15.54 -5.00
CA ARG A 36 4.45 16.31 -4.29
C ARG A 36 3.49 15.48 -3.45
N TYR A 37 3.58 14.15 -3.54
CA TYR A 37 2.66 13.26 -2.87
C TYR A 37 3.42 12.14 -2.18
N GLU A 38 3.28 12.06 -0.86
CA GLU A 38 3.57 10.84 -0.13
C GLU A 38 2.51 9.80 -0.48
N ARG A 39 2.90 8.53 -0.56
CA ARG A 39 1.97 7.43 -0.84
C ARG A 39 2.10 6.34 0.22
N ILE A 40 0.97 5.82 0.69
CA ILE A 40 0.98 4.58 1.50
C ILE A 40 1.19 3.45 0.52
N VAL A 41 2.29 2.72 0.72
CA VAL A 41 2.69 1.62 -0.16
C VAL A 41 2.19 0.30 0.38
N LYS A 42 2.04 0.16 1.71
CA LYS A 42 1.61 -1.11 2.28
C LYS A 42 0.94 -0.93 3.63
N ILE A 43 -0.18 -1.63 3.83
CA ILE A 43 -0.76 -1.85 5.15
C ILE A 43 -0.39 -3.27 5.56
N GLN A 44 0.42 -3.40 6.62
CA GLN A 44 0.89 -4.69 7.12
C GLN A 44 0.16 -5.05 8.40
N GLN A 45 -0.25 -6.32 8.53
CA GLN A 45 -0.76 -6.85 9.80
C GLN A 45 0.40 -7.44 10.60
N THR A 46 0.63 -6.94 11.81
CA THR A 46 1.72 -7.37 12.71
C THR A 46 1.15 -8.01 13.97
N VAL A 47 1.79 -9.07 14.46
CA VAL A 47 1.41 -9.74 15.72
C VAL A 47 2.10 -9.04 16.89
N ILE A 48 1.34 -8.64 17.89
CA ILE A 48 1.88 -8.07 19.14
C ILE A 48 2.00 -9.17 20.21
N LYS A 49 0.93 -9.96 20.40
CA LYS A 49 0.85 -10.99 21.44
C LYS A 49 0.18 -12.24 20.88
N ARG A 50 0.76 -13.41 21.13
CA ARG A 50 0.08 -14.69 20.88
C ARG A 50 -0.49 -15.20 22.19
N LYS A 51 -1.75 -15.60 22.19
CA LYS A 51 -2.33 -16.38 23.28
C LYS A 51 -1.94 -17.84 23.03
N PRO A 52 -1.43 -18.55 24.04
CA PRO A 52 -1.05 -19.95 23.87
C PRO A 52 -2.28 -20.82 23.61
N ASP A 53 -2.06 -21.90 22.85
CA ASP A 53 -3.03 -22.98 22.74
C ASP A 53 -3.18 -23.64 24.11
N PHE A 54 -4.42 -23.99 24.49
CA PHE A 54 -4.66 -24.63 25.76
C PHE A 54 -5.82 -25.62 25.70
N PHE A 55 -5.50 -26.89 25.97
CA PHE A 55 -6.46 -27.98 25.80
C PHE A 55 -7.13 -27.88 24.42
N PHE A 56 -8.38 -28.29 24.25
CA PHE A 56 -9.07 -28.22 22.95
C PHE A 56 -9.34 -26.79 22.42
N PHE A 57 -8.65 -25.75 22.92
CA PHE A 57 -8.74 -24.36 22.47
C PHE A 57 -7.48 -23.95 21.70
N ILE A 58 -7.65 -23.59 20.42
CA ILE A 58 -6.62 -22.89 19.65
C ILE A 58 -6.55 -21.45 20.17
N GLY A 59 -5.37 -21.02 20.60
CA GLY A 59 -5.10 -19.69 21.12
C GLY A 59 -5.24 -18.60 20.05
N GLY A 60 -5.83 -17.48 20.45
CA GLY A 60 -5.95 -16.30 19.59
C GLY A 60 -4.64 -15.50 19.47
N ALA A 61 -4.68 -14.41 18.71
CA ALA A 61 -3.56 -13.48 18.60
C ALA A 61 -4.05 -12.03 18.66
N THR A 62 -3.22 -11.16 19.22
CA THR A 62 -3.43 -9.70 19.19
C THR A 62 -2.64 -9.15 18.02
N TRP A 63 -3.33 -8.44 17.14
CA TRP A 63 -2.82 -7.90 15.90
C TRP A 63 -2.96 -6.39 15.86
N ILE A 64 -2.17 -5.78 15.00
CA ILE A 64 -2.23 -4.36 14.67
C ILE A 64 -2.00 -4.17 13.19
N TYR A 65 -2.63 -3.17 12.59
CA TYR A 65 -2.30 -2.73 11.24
C TYR A 65 -1.33 -1.55 11.30
N VAL A 66 -0.27 -1.65 10.50
CA VAL A 66 0.74 -0.61 10.34
C VAL A 66 0.69 -0.12 8.90
N ALA A 67 0.44 1.17 8.71
CA ALA A 67 0.49 1.82 7.41
C ALA A 67 1.89 2.37 7.14
N ILE A 68 2.55 1.85 6.12
CA ILE A 68 3.89 2.28 5.70
C ILE A 68 3.75 3.22 4.50
N ALA A 69 4.23 4.44 4.68
CA ALA A 69 4.29 5.47 3.67
C ALA A 69 5.69 5.60 3.07
N VAL A 70 5.77 6.08 1.84
CA VAL A 70 7.02 6.44 1.19
C VAL A 70 6.97 7.91 0.82
N GLY A 71 7.90 8.67 1.39
CA GLY A 71 8.08 10.10 1.16
C GLY A 71 9.45 10.42 0.59
N SER A 72 9.81 11.70 0.65
CA SER A 72 11.10 12.21 0.14
C SER A 72 12.32 11.63 0.88
N GLN A 73 12.15 11.24 2.14
CA GLN A 73 13.20 10.67 3.00
C GLN A 73 13.24 9.13 2.98
N GLY A 74 12.40 8.48 2.17
CA GLY A 74 12.28 7.02 2.12
C GLY A 74 11.01 6.49 2.78
N GLN A 75 11.05 5.23 3.22
CA GLN A 75 9.90 4.56 3.82
C GLN A 75 9.80 4.85 5.31
N TYR A 76 8.61 5.20 5.78
CA TYR A 76 8.35 5.49 7.18
C TYR A 76 6.95 5.02 7.58
N GLU A 77 6.72 4.89 8.87
CA GLU A 77 5.42 4.51 9.41
C GLU A 77 4.49 5.73 9.50
N ALA A 78 3.40 5.71 8.74
CA ALA A 78 2.43 6.81 8.71
C ALA A 78 1.40 6.72 9.83
N ALA A 79 0.88 5.52 10.13
CA ALA A 79 -0.13 5.33 11.15
C ALA A 79 -0.17 3.89 11.67
N ARG A 80 -0.74 3.74 12.87
CA ARG A 80 -1.01 2.46 13.53
C ARG A 80 -2.49 2.36 13.88
N SER A 81 -3.10 1.20 13.62
CA SER A 81 -4.46 0.95 14.10
C SER A 81 -4.46 0.69 15.61
N PRO A 82 -5.64 0.74 16.25
CA PRO A 82 -5.80 0.09 17.55
C PRO A 82 -5.49 -1.40 17.48
N GLU A 83 -5.08 -1.96 18.61
CA GLU A 83 -4.89 -3.40 18.75
C GLU A 83 -6.24 -4.11 18.65
N PHE A 84 -6.29 -5.20 17.90
CA PHE A 84 -7.47 -6.06 17.83
C PHE A 84 -7.12 -7.51 18.08
N ILE A 85 -8.06 -8.22 18.69
CA ILE A 85 -7.87 -9.61 19.07
C ILE A 85 -8.56 -10.48 18.04
N GLU A 86 -7.79 -11.34 17.40
CA GLU A 86 -8.32 -12.51 16.71
C GLU A 86 -8.56 -13.58 17.77
N GLU A 87 -9.83 -13.81 18.10
CA GLU A 87 -10.24 -14.83 19.03
C GLU A 87 -9.86 -16.21 18.50
N GLY A 88 -9.34 -17.01 19.42
CA GLY A 88 -9.11 -18.43 19.21
C GLY A 88 -10.42 -19.19 19.00
N SER A 89 -10.30 -20.45 18.63
CA SER A 89 -11.45 -21.32 18.41
C SER A 89 -11.28 -22.62 19.17
N TRP A 90 -12.38 -23.11 19.75
CA TRP A 90 -12.46 -24.47 20.23
C TRP A 90 -12.43 -25.43 19.04
N LEU A 91 -11.64 -26.51 19.14
CA LEU A 91 -11.45 -27.51 18.08
C LEU A 91 -12.74 -28.29 17.73
N PHE A 92 -13.75 -28.28 18.60
CA PHE A 92 -14.99 -29.06 18.45
C PHE A 92 -16.27 -28.20 18.40
N PHE A 93 -16.16 -26.88 18.33
CA PHE A 93 -17.30 -25.96 18.21
C PHE A 93 -17.34 -25.33 16.82
N ASP A 94 -18.55 -25.01 16.35
CA ASP A 94 -18.79 -24.40 15.06
C ASP A 94 -18.03 -23.06 14.91
N SER A 95 -17.05 -23.06 14.01
CA SER A 95 -16.08 -22.00 13.77
C SER A 95 -16.68 -20.75 13.10
N ASN A 96 -17.95 -20.79 12.70
CA ASN A 96 -18.63 -19.66 12.09
C ASN A 96 -18.74 -18.45 13.04
N SER A 97 -18.96 -18.69 14.34
CA SER A 97 -19.13 -17.60 15.31
C SER A 97 -17.84 -16.86 15.64
N SER A 98 -16.69 -17.56 15.64
CA SER A 98 -15.37 -16.96 15.83
C SER A 98 -14.90 -16.26 14.56
N HIS A 99 -15.20 -16.82 13.39
CA HIS A 99 -14.91 -16.19 12.10
C HIS A 99 -15.60 -14.82 11.94
N ASP A 100 -16.91 -14.73 12.23
CA ASP A 100 -17.65 -13.45 12.12
C ASP A 100 -17.15 -12.39 13.12
N ARG A 101 -16.86 -12.80 14.36
CA ARG A 101 -16.29 -11.89 15.38
C ARG A 101 -14.90 -11.38 14.98
N ASN A 102 -14.05 -12.28 14.48
CA ASN A 102 -12.71 -11.92 14.02
C ASN A 102 -12.75 -11.03 12.77
N LYS A 103 -13.69 -11.26 11.86
CA LYS A 103 -13.93 -10.41 10.69
C LYS A 103 -14.33 -9.00 11.11
N LYS A 104 -15.32 -8.87 12.00
CA LYS A 104 -15.75 -7.56 12.55
C LYS A 104 -14.62 -6.83 13.26
N ALA A 105 -13.80 -7.54 14.03
CA ALA A 105 -12.65 -6.96 14.72
C ALA A 105 -11.58 -6.41 13.74
N LYS A 106 -11.29 -7.17 12.67
CA LYS A 106 -10.38 -6.75 11.60
C LYS A 106 -10.91 -5.53 10.86
N GLU A 107 -12.18 -5.56 10.45
CA GLU A 107 -12.85 -4.44 9.77
C GLU A 107 -12.86 -3.19 10.65
N TRP A 108 -13.21 -3.31 11.93
CA TRP A 108 -13.20 -2.19 12.87
C TRP A 108 -11.81 -1.56 13.01
N ALA A 109 -10.76 -2.37 13.21
CA ALA A 109 -9.40 -1.85 13.35
C ALA A 109 -8.90 -1.18 12.06
N PHE A 110 -9.25 -1.77 10.90
CA PHE A 110 -8.94 -1.19 9.60
C PHE A 110 -9.65 0.16 9.40
N ASP A 111 -10.94 0.25 9.72
CA ASP A 111 -11.71 1.49 9.63
C ASP A 111 -11.13 2.58 10.54
N GLN A 112 -10.68 2.23 11.75
CA GLN A 112 -10.01 3.18 12.63
C GLN A 112 -8.69 3.69 12.04
N LEU A 113 -7.90 2.81 11.42
CA LEU A 113 -6.68 3.21 10.71
C LEU A 113 -7.00 4.19 9.58
N ILE A 114 -8.02 3.90 8.77
CA ILE A 114 -8.42 4.78 7.66
C ILE A 114 -8.89 6.14 8.18
N ARG A 115 -9.65 6.16 9.28
CA ARG A 115 -10.07 7.41 9.94
C ARG A 115 -8.87 8.23 10.38
N GLN A 116 -7.88 7.60 11.02
CA GLN A 116 -6.67 8.29 11.46
C GLN A 116 -5.89 8.85 10.27
N LEU A 117 -5.70 8.05 9.22
CA LEU A 117 -5.06 8.50 7.97
C LEU A 117 -5.81 9.70 7.36
N SER A 118 -7.14 9.68 7.35
CA SER A 118 -7.94 10.80 6.87
C SER A 118 -7.73 12.07 7.71
N VAL A 119 -7.59 11.95 9.03
CA VAL A 119 -7.29 13.07 9.94
C VAL A 119 -5.90 13.65 9.66
N ASP A 120 -4.93 12.77 9.37
CA ASP A 120 -3.57 13.18 9.02
C ASP A 120 -3.45 13.79 7.60
N GLY A 121 -4.56 13.81 6.84
CA GLY A 121 -4.66 14.43 5.52
C GLY A 121 -4.34 13.48 4.35
N TRP A 122 -4.43 12.16 4.57
CA TRP A 122 -4.31 11.17 3.51
C TRP A 122 -5.63 11.00 2.75
N GLU A 123 -5.58 11.14 1.43
CA GLU A 123 -6.67 10.86 0.51
C GLU A 123 -6.57 9.42 0.00
N SER A 124 -7.65 8.63 0.10
CA SER A 124 -7.71 7.31 -0.53
C SER A 124 -7.78 7.47 -2.05
N THR A 125 -6.81 6.92 -2.78
CA THR A 125 -6.79 6.90 -4.25
C THR A 125 -7.51 5.70 -4.85
N GLY A 126 -8.05 4.82 -4.00
CA GLY A 126 -8.76 3.61 -4.39
C GLY A 126 -7.95 2.35 -4.12
N ARG A 127 -8.34 1.23 -4.72
CA ARG A 127 -7.57 -0.01 -4.72
C ARG A 127 -6.71 -0.10 -5.97
N ASP A 128 -5.49 -0.59 -5.83
CA ASP A 128 -4.67 -0.93 -6.98
C ASP A 128 -5.14 -2.23 -7.66
N ASN A 129 -4.42 -2.66 -8.70
CA ASN A 129 -4.72 -3.88 -9.43
C ASN A 129 -4.59 -5.16 -8.57
N PHE A 130 -3.93 -5.07 -7.41
CA PHE A 130 -3.75 -6.18 -6.46
C PHE A 130 -4.79 -6.13 -5.32
N GLY A 131 -5.68 -5.14 -5.32
CA GLY A 131 -6.69 -4.95 -4.29
C GLY A 131 -6.16 -4.26 -3.03
N GLU A 132 -4.92 -3.77 -3.04
CA GLU A 132 -4.33 -3.04 -1.93
C GLU A 132 -4.84 -1.60 -1.90
N TYR A 133 -5.13 -1.10 -0.69
CA TYR A 133 -5.59 0.27 -0.53
C TYR A 133 -4.44 1.24 -0.73
N THR A 134 -4.62 2.15 -1.68
CA THR A 134 -3.65 3.20 -1.97
C THR A 134 -4.12 4.51 -1.35
N PHE A 135 -3.20 5.20 -0.68
CA PHE A 135 -3.45 6.53 -0.15
C PHE A 135 -2.37 7.47 -0.67
N ARG A 136 -2.74 8.73 -0.88
CA ARG A 136 -1.82 9.81 -1.20
C ARG A 136 -2.01 10.99 -0.25
N ARG A 137 -0.93 11.69 0.07
CA ARG A 137 -0.97 12.92 0.87
C ARG A 137 -0.09 13.96 0.21
N ARG A 138 -0.58 15.19 0.07
CA ARG A 138 0.25 16.30 -0.44
C ARG A 138 1.25 16.72 0.62
N VAL A 139 2.54 16.64 0.29
CA VAL A 139 3.60 17.24 1.12
C VAL A 139 3.81 18.66 0.60
N ARG A 140 3.70 19.64 1.50
CA ARG A 140 3.84 21.06 1.18
C ARG A 140 5.30 21.49 1.19
#